data_AF-A0A1S2KBV6-F1
#
_entry.id   AF-A0A1S2KBV6-F1
#
_cell.length_a   1.000
_cell.length_b   1.000
_cell.length_c   1.000
_cell.angle_alpha   90.00
_cell.angle_beta   90.00
_cell.angle_gamma   90.00
#
_symmetry.space_group_name_H-M   'P 1'
#
loop_
_entity.id
_entity.type
_entity.pdbx_description
1 polymer ?
#
loop_
_entity_poly.entity_id
_entity_poly.type
_entity_poly.pdbx_seq_one_letter_code
_entity_poly.pdbx_strand_id
1 'polypeptide(L)'
;MADCYPYRITTHREVLTVIWQPGEDDGPDALAVDDHGRLLVVEDRETLQEYCARNGWKLVGEGEATLDLDVVRQWVEHSDLGPVTAGLLLDAWNFIEDLSHSLKTGPSLPSQGPIHDSAYEKIFRGDALVPAAAAGAWTDEETAAVRELLRAGLSLWERAVRGPGTD
;
A
#
# COMPACT_ATOMS: atom_id res chain seq x y z
N MET A 1 15.27 -8.72 18.23
CA MET A 1 15.45 -8.91 16.78
C MET A 1 14.07 -8.67 16.21
N ALA A 2 13.89 -7.62 15.41
CA ALA A 2 12.59 -7.31 14.83
C ALA A 2 12.34 -8.25 13.64
N ASP A 3 11.13 -8.79 13.56
CA ASP A 3 10.69 -9.56 12.40
C ASP A 3 10.32 -8.57 11.28
N CYS A 4 10.68 -8.91 10.05
CA CYS A 4 10.32 -8.13 8.87
C CYS A 4 9.85 -9.05 7.74
N TYR A 5 8.98 -8.52 6.88
CA TYR A 5 8.25 -9.29 5.90
C TYR A 5 8.51 -8.72 4.50
N PRO A 6 8.95 -9.53 3.53
CA PRO A 6 9.03 -9.10 2.15
C PRO A 6 7.61 -8.91 1.59
N TYR A 7 7.38 -7.79 0.92
CA TYR A 7 6.11 -7.51 0.27
C TYR A 7 6.35 -7.11 -1.19
N ARG A 8 5.78 -7.90 -2.12
CA ARG A 8 6.03 -7.72 -3.54
C ARG A 8 5.02 -6.75 -4.13
N ILE A 9 5.51 -5.75 -4.82
CA ILE A 9 4.71 -4.75 -5.53
C ILE A 9 4.91 -4.97 -7.02
N THR A 10 3.82 -5.26 -7.74
CA THR A 10 3.86 -5.40 -9.20
C THR A 10 3.31 -4.14 -9.87
N THR A 11 4.03 -3.69 -10.90
CA THR A 11 3.62 -2.62 -11.80
C THR A 11 3.93 -3.04 -13.24
N HIS A 12 3.45 -2.27 -14.22
CA HIS A 12 3.63 -2.58 -15.64
C HIS A 12 5.09 -2.49 -16.08
N ARG A 13 5.94 -1.86 -15.26
CA ARG A 13 7.37 -1.65 -15.54
C ARG A 13 8.23 -2.72 -14.90
N GLU A 14 7.87 -3.14 -13.69
CA GLU A 14 8.77 -3.89 -12.82
C GLU A 14 8.03 -4.55 -11.66
N VAL A 15 8.71 -5.54 -11.07
CA VAL A 15 8.34 -6.16 -9.80
C VAL A 15 9.37 -5.75 -8.77
N LEU A 16 8.92 -5.01 -7.77
CA LEU A 16 9.75 -4.48 -6.70
C LEU A 16 9.41 -5.17 -5.39
N THR A 17 10.38 -5.33 -4.50
CA THR A 17 10.14 -5.83 -3.15
C THR A 17 10.43 -4.73 -2.16
N VAL A 18 9.48 -4.47 -1.26
CA VAL A 18 9.67 -3.61 -0.10
C VAL A 18 9.74 -4.46 1.16
N ILE A 19 10.24 -3.88 2.24
CA ILE A 19 10.28 -4.54 3.56
C ILE A 19 9.20 -3.93 4.44
N TRP A 20 8.24 -4.74 4.84
CA TRP A 20 7.22 -4.37 5.81
C TRP A 20 7.70 -4.71 7.22
N GLN A 21 7.57 -3.74 8.13
CA GLN A 21 7.95 -3.81 9.52
C GLN A 21 6.69 -3.61 10.38
N PRO A 22 6.34 -4.56 11.25
CA PRO A 22 5.24 -4.38 12.17
C PRO A 22 5.52 -3.21 13.12
N GLY A 23 4.47 -2.49 13.50
CA GLY A 23 4.56 -1.45 14.53
C GLY A 23 4.97 -2.01 15.89
N GLU A 24 5.68 -1.20 16.68
CA GLU A 24 5.99 -1.49 18.08
C GLU A 24 4.91 -0.89 19.00
N ASP A 25 4.51 -1.62 20.05
CA ASP A 25 3.61 -1.16 21.12
C ASP A 25 2.35 -0.41 20.63
N ASP A 26 1.55 -1.06 19.77
CA ASP A 26 0.36 -0.50 19.10
C ASP A 26 0.63 0.66 18.12
N GLY A 27 1.90 0.89 17.78
CA GLY A 27 2.29 1.78 16.68
C GLY A 27 1.81 1.28 15.32
N PRO A 28 1.71 2.17 14.31
CA PRO A 28 1.37 1.76 12.96
C PRO A 28 2.48 0.89 12.36
N ASP A 29 2.10 0.00 11.46
CA ASP A 29 3.06 -0.69 10.63
C ASP A 29 3.76 0.31 9.69
N ALA A 30 4.94 -0.07 9.21
CA ALA A 30 5.78 0.81 8.42
C ALA A 30 6.57 0.02 7.37
N LEU A 31 6.83 0.66 6.25
CA LEU A 31 7.84 0.22 5.28
C LEU A 31 9.24 0.69 5.71
N ALA A 32 10.24 -0.17 5.52
CA ALA A 32 11.63 0.18 5.82
C ALA A 32 12.14 1.30 4.89
N VAL A 33 12.92 2.21 5.47
CA VAL A 33 13.56 3.33 4.77
C VAL A 33 15.08 3.29 4.98
N ASP A 34 15.83 3.87 4.06
CA ASP A 34 17.27 4.06 4.18
C ASP A 34 17.63 5.19 5.19
N ASP A 35 18.91 5.40 5.42
CA ASP A 35 19.43 6.45 6.34
C ASP A 35 19.01 7.87 5.93
N HIS A 36 18.59 8.07 4.67
CA HIS A 36 18.11 9.34 4.14
C HIS A 36 16.57 9.46 4.20
N GLY A 37 15.87 8.46 4.74
CA GLY A 37 14.42 8.40 4.82
C GLY A 37 13.74 8.09 3.49
N ARG A 38 14.46 7.50 2.53
CA ARG A 38 13.90 7.04 1.25
C ARG A 38 13.45 5.59 1.38
N LEU A 39 12.36 5.24 0.70
CA LEU A 39 11.84 3.88 0.70
C LEU A 39 12.93 2.89 0.26
N LEU A 40 13.15 1.85 1.06
CA LEU A 40 14.05 0.78 0.70
C LEU A 40 13.33 -0.19 -0.25
N VAL A 41 13.79 -0.20 -1.50
CA VAL A 41 13.29 -1.07 -2.55
C VAL A 41 14.41 -2.01 -2.98
N VAL A 42 14.10 -3.30 -3.06
CA VAL A 42 15.05 -4.35 -3.45
C VAL A 42 14.46 -5.20 -4.56
N GLU A 43 15.26 -5.50 -5.57
CA GLU A 43 14.85 -6.31 -6.73
C GLU A 43 15.13 -7.80 -6.52
N ASP A 44 16.11 -8.13 -5.67
CA ASP A 44 16.55 -9.49 -5.43
C ASP A 44 16.59 -9.85 -3.94
N ARG A 45 16.38 -11.15 -3.67
CA ARG A 45 16.27 -11.70 -2.32
C ARG A 45 17.60 -11.74 -1.57
N GLU A 46 18.72 -11.81 -2.28
CA GLU A 46 20.05 -11.86 -1.66
C GLU A 46 20.38 -10.50 -1.03
N THR A 47 20.19 -9.42 -1.79
CA THR A 47 20.33 -8.03 -1.30
C THR A 47 19.42 -7.78 -0.10
N LEU A 48 18.17 -8.26 -0.15
CA LEU A 48 17.24 -8.17 0.97
C LEU A 48 17.76 -8.87 2.24
N GLN A 49 18.26 -10.11 2.09
CA GLN A 49 18.79 -10.89 3.21
C GLN A 49 20.04 -10.23 3.80
N GLU A 50 20.95 -9.73 2.97
CA GLU A 50 22.12 -8.99 3.43
C GLU A 50 21.74 -7.73 4.20
N TYR A 51 20.75 -6.98 3.69
CA TYR A 51 20.27 -5.76 4.35
C TYR A 51 19.67 -6.07 5.73
N CYS A 52 18.81 -7.10 5.82
CA CYS A 52 18.22 -7.52 7.08
C CYS A 52 19.30 -7.98 8.07
N ALA A 53 20.28 -8.77 7.62
CA ALA A 53 21.38 -9.24 8.47
C ALA A 53 22.22 -8.09 9.02
N ARG A 54 22.53 -7.07 8.19
CA ARG A 54 23.27 -5.86 8.61
C ARG A 54 22.51 -5.05 9.67
N ASN A 55 21.18 -5.05 9.60
CA ASN A 55 20.32 -4.30 10.54
C ASN A 55 19.83 -5.13 11.73
N GLY A 56 20.23 -6.41 11.83
CA GLY A 56 19.75 -7.29 12.89
C GLY A 56 18.25 -7.58 12.81
N TRP A 57 17.69 -7.61 11.61
CA TRP A 57 16.31 -7.98 11.34
C TRP A 57 16.20 -9.42 10.87
N LYS A 58 15.11 -10.08 11.24
CA LYS A 58 14.80 -11.44 10.82
C LYS A 58 13.80 -11.41 9.68
N LEU A 59 14.26 -11.76 8.48
CA LEU A 59 13.39 -11.89 7.32
C LEU A 59 12.50 -13.13 7.46
N VAL A 60 11.19 -12.91 7.57
CA VAL A 60 10.18 -13.97 7.63
C VAL A 60 9.66 -14.22 6.22
N GLY A 61 9.96 -15.40 5.67
CA GLY A 61 9.63 -15.75 4.28
C GLY A 61 8.27 -16.42 4.07
N GLU A 62 7.49 -16.66 5.12
CA GLU A 62 6.13 -17.19 5.03
C GLU A 62 5.14 -16.01 4.87
N GLY A 63 4.20 -16.10 3.92
CA GLY A 63 3.21 -15.05 3.69
C GLY A 63 3.63 -13.92 2.76
N GLU A 64 4.57 -14.19 1.83
CA GLU A 64 4.95 -13.23 0.78
C GLU A 64 3.73 -12.89 -0.09
N ALA A 65 3.06 -11.81 0.28
CA ALA A 65 1.90 -11.29 -0.43
C ALA A 65 2.37 -10.40 -1.59
N THR A 66 1.53 -10.31 -2.62
CA THR A 66 1.80 -9.52 -3.83
C THR A 66 0.66 -8.54 -4.04
N LEU A 67 1.01 -7.26 -4.14
CA LEU A 67 0.09 -6.16 -4.43
C LEU A 67 0.28 -5.70 -5.87
N ASP A 68 -0.77 -5.81 -6.67
CA ASP A 68 -0.79 -5.34 -8.05
C ASP A 68 -1.32 -3.90 -8.14
N LEU A 69 -0.41 -2.94 -8.24
CA LEU A 69 -0.76 -1.53 -8.32
C LEU A 69 -1.30 -1.10 -9.69
N ASP A 70 -1.11 -1.89 -10.75
CA ASP A 70 -1.73 -1.57 -12.04
C ASP A 70 -3.22 -1.88 -12.01
N VAL A 71 -3.63 -2.99 -11.41
CA VAL A 71 -5.05 -3.32 -11.22
C VAL A 71 -5.73 -2.25 -10.35
N VAL A 72 -5.06 -1.83 -9.27
CA VAL A 72 -5.55 -0.73 -8.42
C VAL A 72 -5.67 0.57 -9.22
N ARG A 73 -4.64 0.93 -10.01
CA ARG A 73 -4.66 2.12 -10.86
C ARG A 73 -5.79 2.09 -11.88
N GLN A 74 -5.98 0.96 -12.56
CA GLN A 74 -7.05 0.79 -13.54
C GLN A 74 -8.42 1.04 -12.90
N TRP A 75 -8.65 0.53 -11.70
CA TRP A 75 -9.90 0.79 -10.97
C TRP A 75 -10.03 2.26 -10.54
N VAL A 76 -8.96 2.87 -10.07
CA VAL A 76 -8.93 4.30 -9.69
C VAL A 76 -9.24 5.21 -10.87
N GLU A 77 -8.77 4.89 -12.07
CA GLU A 77 -8.99 5.67 -13.29
C GLU A 77 -10.36 5.36 -13.91
N HIS A 78 -10.72 4.08 -13.97
CA HIS A 78 -11.87 3.56 -14.70
C HIS A 78 -12.60 2.47 -13.89
N SER A 79 -13.34 2.90 -12.87
CA SER A 79 -14.08 2.00 -11.98
C SER A 79 -15.22 1.23 -12.67
N ASP A 80 -15.56 1.59 -13.90
CA ASP A 80 -16.55 0.95 -14.76
C ASP A 80 -16.00 -0.22 -15.59
N LEU A 81 -14.67 -0.34 -15.71
CA LEU A 81 -14.02 -1.28 -16.63
C LEU A 81 -13.75 -2.69 -16.06
N GLY A 82 -14.04 -2.94 -14.79
CA GLY A 82 -13.95 -4.30 -14.24
C GLY A 82 -14.04 -4.37 -12.72
N PRO A 83 -14.38 -5.56 -12.17
CA PRO A 83 -14.43 -5.76 -10.74
C PRO A 83 -13.02 -5.83 -10.16
N VAL A 84 -12.71 -4.92 -9.24
CA VAL A 84 -11.62 -5.10 -8.27
C VAL A 84 -12.12 -5.98 -7.13
N THR A 85 -11.25 -6.68 -6.40
CA THR A 85 -11.65 -7.43 -5.20
C THR A 85 -11.52 -6.55 -3.96
N ALA A 86 -12.36 -6.80 -2.94
CA ALA A 86 -12.27 -6.09 -1.67
C ALA A 86 -10.89 -6.33 -1.01
N GLY A 87 -10.36 -7.56 -1.07
CA GLY A 87 -9.01 -7.87 -0.58
C GLY A 87 -7.92 -7.03 -1.23
N LEU A 88 -7.95 -6.86 -2.56
CA LEU A 88 -6.95 -6.04 -3.26
C LEU A 88 -7.04 -4.56 -2.87
N LEU A 89 -8.26 -4.03 -2.69
CA LEU A 89 -8.44 -2.66 -2.21
C LEU A 89 -7.97 -2.48 -0.76
N LEU A 90 -8.20 -3.49 0.09
CA LEU A 90 -7.73 -3.49 1.48
C LEU A 90 -6.21 -3.47 1.54
N ASP A 91 -5.58 -4.38 0.79
CA ASP A 91 -4.13 -4.50 0.70
C ASP A 91 -3.50 -3.21 0.15
N ALA A 92 -4.13 -2.59 -0.85
CA ALA A 92 -3.70 -1.32 -1.41
C ALA A 92 -3.83 -0.16 -0.41
N TRP A 93 -4.95 -0.09 0.31
CA TRP A 93 -5.19 0.95 1.32
C TRP A 93 -4.16 0.84 2.43
N ASN A 94 -4.02 -0.33 3.06
CA ASN A 94 -3.08 -0.55 4.15
C ASN A 94 -1.64 -0.22 3.72
N PHE A 95 -1.24 -0.69 2.53
CA PHE A 95 0.07 -0.37 1.97
C PHE A 95 0.31 1.15 1.81
N ILE A 96 -0.71 1.89 1.38
CA ILE A 96 -0.60 3.35 1.16
C ILE A 96 -0.50 4.11 2.48
N GLU A 97 -1.24 3.69 3.52
CA GLU A 97 -1.11 4.25 4.87
C GLU A 97 0.30 4.04 5.40
N ASP A 98 0.79 2.81 5.36
CA ASP A 98 2.12 2.45 5.88
C ASP A 98 3.23 3.15 5.10
N LEU A 99 3.08 3.28 3.77
CA LEU A 99 3.98 4.08 2.94
C LEU A 99 3.99 5.55 3.38
N SER A 100 2.82 6.13 3.62
CA SER A 100 2.70 7.52 4.05
C SER A 100 3.29 7.74 5.45
N HIS A 101 3.14 6.78 6.36
CA HIS A 101 3.73 6.84 7.70
C HIS A 101 5.25 6.70 7.67
N SER A 102 5.79 5.87 6.78
CA SER A 102 7.23 5.65 6.64
C SER A 102 7.99 6.82 6.05
N LEU A 103 7.39 7.52 5.09
CA LEU A 103 8.07 8.58 4.37
C LEU A 103 8.07 9.88 5.17
N LYS A 104 9.27 10.34 5.56
CA LYS A 104 9.46 11.62 6.26
C LYS A 104 9.19 12.85 5.38
N THR A 105 9.15 12.65 4.06
CA THR A 105 8.96 13.72 3.08
C THR A 105 8.03 13.25 1.98
N GLY A 106 7.11 14.11 1.56
CA GLY A 106 6.11 13.76 0.57
C GLY A 106 4.81 14.53 0.78
N PRO A 107 3.90 14.50 -0.20
CA PRO A 107 2.56 14.98 -0.01
C PRO A 107 1.84 14.05 0.97
N SER A 108 1.14 14.62 1.95
CA SER A 108 0.28 13.83 2.82
C SER A 108 -0.90 13.26 2.03
N LEU A 109 -1.38 12.10 2.48
CA LEU A 109 -2.66 11.57 2.03
C LEU A 109 -3.80 12.56 2.34
N PRO A 110 -4.90 12.53 1.58
CA PRO A 110 -6.09 13.30 1.90
C PRO A 110 -6.55 13.01 3.34
N SER A 111 -7.12 14.01 4.00
CA SER A 111 -7.65 13.84 5.35
C SER A 111 -8.77 12.81 5.34
N GLN A 112 -8.59 11.75 6.12
CA GLN A 112 -9.60 10.72 6.31
C GLN A 112 -10.60 11.13 7.39
N GLY A 113 -11.76 10.47 7.39
CA GLY A 113 -12.87 10.77 8.27
C GLY A 113 -14.02 9.77 8.08
N PRO A 114 -15.23 10.06 8.56
CA PRO A 114 -16.29 9.06 8.68
C PRO A 114 -16.68 8.32 7.38
N ILE A 115 -16.53 8.97 6.22
CA ILE A 115 -16.76 8.35 4.91
C ILE A 115 -15.69 7.29 4.61
N HIS A 116 -14.43 7.58 4.93
CA HIS A 116 -13.32 6.66 4.77
C HIS A 116 -13.46 5.48 5.74
N ASP A 117 -13.79 5.75 7.00
CA ASP A 117 -14.01 4.72 8.01
C ASP A 117 -15.13 3.75 7.58
N SER A 118 -16.24 4.28 7.06
CA SER A 118 -17.34 3.49 6.51
C SER A 118 -16.90 2.62 5.32
N ALA A 119 -16.17 3.22 4.37
CA ALA A 119 -15.67 2.49 3.20
C ALA A 119 -14.68 1.38 3.60
N TYR A 120 -13.76 1.66 4.53
CA TYR A 120 -12.78 0.71 5.04
C TYR A 120 -13.46 -0.49 5.70
N GLU A 121 -14.45 -0.26 6.57
CA GLU A 121 -15.24 -1.34 7.20
C GLU A 121 -15.92 -2.25 6.17
N LYS A 122 -16.49 -1.67 5.10
CA LYS A 122 -17.13 -2.44 4.01
C LYS A 122 -16.12 -3.27 3.23
N ILE A 123 -14.96 -2.69 2.92
CA ILE A 123 -13.83 -3.39 2.29
C ILE A 123 -13.42 -4.57 3.16
N PHE A 124 -13.19 -4.32 4.45
CA PHE A 124 -12.72 -5.30 5.41
C PHE A 124 -13.69 -6.48 5.57
N ARG A 125 -15.00 -6.21 5.55
CA ARG A 125 -16.05 -7.25 5.61
C ARG A 125 -16.20 -8.02 4.30
N GLY A 126 -15.59 -7.55 3.21
CA GLY A 126 -15.77 -8.11 1.88
C GLY A 126 -17.16 -7.82 1.28
N ASP A 127 -17.81 -6.75 1.73
CA ASP A 127 -19.13 -6.36 1.23
C ASP A 127 -19.08 -6.02 -0.27
N ALA A 128 -20.18 -6.26 -0.97
CA ALA A 128 -20.23 -6.16 -2.42
C ALA A 128 -19.84 -4.75 -2.89
N LEU A 129 -18.72 -4.67 -3.63
CA LEU A 129 -18.23 -3.47 -4.35
C LEU A 129 -19.18 -3.01 -5.47
N VAL A 130 -20.40 -3.57 -5.53
CA VAL A 130 -21.41 -3.29 -6.54
C VAL A 130 -22.58 -2.57 -5.86
N PRO A 131 -23.06 -1.44 -6.43
CA PRO A 131 -24.18 -0.64 -5.90
C PRO A 131 -25.51 -1.39 -5.66
N ALA A 132 -25.66 -2.61 -6.19
CA ALA A 132 -26.91 -3.37 -6.16
C ALA A 132 -27.20 -4.12 -4.84
N ALA A 133 -26.27 -4.15 -3.87
CA ALA A 133 -26.49 -4.76 -2.57
C ALA A 133 -27.16 -3.76 -1.60
N ALA A 134 -28.49 -3.77 -1.53
CA ALA A 134 -29.36 -2.75 -0.92
C ALA A 134 -29.02 -2.21 0.50
N ALA A 135 -28.13 -2.84 1.27
CA ALA A 135 -27.69 -2.34 2.59
C ALA A 135 -26.17 -2.29 2.79
N GLY A 136 -25.37 -2.92 1.93
CA GLY A 136 -23.89 -2.99 2.02
C GLY A 136 -23.16 -2.40 0.81
N ALA A 137 -23.92 -1.90 -0.18
CA ALA A 137 -23.39 -1.20 -1.34
C ALA A 137 -22.59 0.03 -0.94
N TRP A 138 -21.58 0.33 -1.75
CA TRP A 138 -20.86 1.57 -1.65
C TRP A 138 -21.72 2.72 -2.17
N THR A 139 -21.63 3.87 -1.51
CA THR A 139 -22.15 5.11 -2.06
C THR A 139 -21.17 5.69 -3.09
N ASP A 140 -21.66 6.65 -3.89
CA ASP A 140 -20.81 7.40 -4.81
C ASP A 140 -19.76 8.21 -4.03
N GLU A 141 -20.08 8.73 -2.84
CA GLU A 141 -19.12 9.45 -2.00
C GLU A 141 -18.04 8.52 -1.44
N GLU A 142 -18.40 7.33 -0.95
CA GLU A 142 -17.43 6.32 -0.49
C GLU A 142 -16.51 5.92 -1.64
N THR A 143 -17.07 5.63 -2.82
CA THR A 143 -16.29 5.31 -4.02
C THR A 143 -15.34 6.43 -4.40
N ALA A 144 -15.81 7.69 -4.38
CA ALA A 144 -14.99 8.85 -4.70
C ALA A 144 -13.85 9.03 -3.67
N ALA A 145 -14.14 8.90 -2.38
CA ALA A 145 -13.17 9.04 -1.29
C ALA A 145 -12.04 8.00 -1.40
N VAL A 146 -12.39 6.72 -1.59
CA VAL A 146 -11.37 5.66 -1.77
C VAL A 146 -10.55 5.89 -3.03
N ARG A 147 -11.18 6.30 -4.15
CA ARG A 147 -10.44 6.60 -5.39
C ARG A 147 -9.51 7.78 -5.22
N GLU A 148 -9.88 8.81 -4.46
CA GLU A 148 -9.01 9.95 -4.15
C GLU A 148 -7.81 9.52 -3.32
N LEU A 149 -8.04 8.77 -2.23
CA LEU A 149 -6.98 8.23 -1.38
C LEU A 149 -6.00 7.37 -2.17
N LEU A 150 -6.50 6.38 -2.92
CA LEU A 150 -5.66 5.47 -3.70
C LEU A 150 -4.91 6.21 -4.80
N ARG A 151 -5.51 7.24 -5.43
CA ARG A 151 -4.80 8.09 -6.41
C ARG A 151 -3.65 8.86 -5.78
N ALA A 152 -3.86 9.42 -4.59
CA ALA A 152 -2.81 10.11 -3.84
C ALA A 152 -1.68 9.14 -3.46
N GLY A 153 -2.03 7.95 -2.97
CA GLY A 153 -1.07 6.90 -2.62
C GLY A 153 -0.28 6.35 -3.82
N LEU A 154 -0.92 6.12 -4.96
CA LEU A 154 -0.23 5.75 -6.21
C LEU A 154 0.78 6.82 -6.64
N SER A 155 0.41 8.10 -6.50
CA SER A 155 1.31 9.21 -6.80
C SER A 155 2.48 9.29 -5.81
N LEU A 156 2.23 8.98 -4.53
CA LEU A 156 3.25 8.91 -3.49
C LEU A 156 4.24 7.77 -3.78
N TRP A 157 3.74 6.58 -4.12
CA TRP A 157 4.54 5.43 -4.53
C TRP A 157 5.47 5.77 -5.71
N GLU A 158 4.93 6.35 -6.79
CA GLU A 158 5.73 6.71 -7.96
C GLU A 158 6.89 7.65 -7.62
N ARG A 159 6.67 8.59 -6.70
CA ARG A 159 7.71 9.50 -6.23
C ARG A 159 8.74 8.81 -5.34
N ALA A 160 8.28 7.88 -4.49
CA ALA A 160 9.14 7.14 -3.57
C ALA A 160 10.13 6.26 -4.33
N VAL A 161 9.67 5.55 -5.38
CA VAL A 161 10.51 4.61 -6.14
C VAL A 161 11.39 5.26 -7.20
N ARG A 162 11.00 6.42 -7.74
CA ARG A 162 11.83 7.14 -8.74
C ARG A 162 13.02 7.90 -8.12
N GLY A 163 13.06 8.04 -6.79
CA GLY A 163 14.00 8.94 -6.11
C GLY A 163 13.84 10.40 -6.57
N PRO A 164 14.58 11.36 -5.97
CA PRO A 164 14.77 12.64 -6.63
C PRO A 164 15.59 12.36 -7.89
N GLY A 165 14.89 12.20 -9.02
CA GLY A 165 15.52 12.23 -10.33
C GLY A 165 16.35 13.49 -10.43
N THR A 166 17.61 13.30 -10.78
CA THR A 166 18.51 14.33 -11.30
C THR A 166 17.78 15.20 -12.32
N ASP A 167 17.44 16.43 -11.91
CA ASP A 167 17.37 17.57 -12.83
C ASP A 167 18.79 18.14 -13.03
#